data_AF-A0A9D1Y0Q1-F1
#
_entry.id   AF-A0A9D1Y0Q1-F1
#
_cell.length_a   1.000
_cell.length_b   1.000
_cell.length_c   1.000
_cell.angle_alpha   90.00
_cell.angle_beta   90.00
_cell.angle_gamma   90.00
#
_symmetry.space_group_name_H-M   'P 1'
#
loop_
_entity.id
_entity.type
_entity.pdbx_description
1 polymer ?
#
loop_
_entity_poly.entity_id
_entity_poly.type
_entity_poly.pdbx_seq_one_letter_code
_entity_poly.pdbx_strand_id
1 'polypeptide(L)'
;MANIDVNQYMEQCGVRKARFGGYEPEDVRQALRALCSDYEQALARAAAENRAARQESDALRRRCQTLLGQNQTLSAQNATLAGQFDAAARRRDELESHCAALEARNHSLTDQVAVQRLKNSDLARDNKELTERAEDAEAALRIKGRACDEARQKVQDERDQVLAAAHAEGEKIRQKARDEAEALLKDTNRKAEAIDQMARDQAIDQARKLVQAATDETREIQNAHRLRLQDLKARVDAMEQRRDALLDFLASMIEQLQQTQDAARRQSPALPEAADLPDETPEVELDLSDQAVAAAAAALPGEAADALPGQDSQPAPQPTAQVVQQPAAQPAAQPAQPPAAPAAAAQDVEIPGAIFSYPILRQEGAPILDEDPPLRGPHAPLLPDLNAGEEEDDDAAGGIRILPEPAPRPDPRRPKAVAALKALRRKLSGAQYRTGDRL
;
A
#
# COMPACT_ATOMS: atom_id res chain seq x y z
N MET A 1 30.40 53.74 -139.82
CA MET A 1 30.59 53.28 -141.21
C MET A 1 31.01 54.47 -142.02
N ALA A 2 32.08 54.38 -142.80
CA ALA A 2 32.38 55.41 -143.80
C ALA A 2 31.35 55.26 -144.92
N ASN A 3 30.53 56.29 -145.14
CA ASN A 3 29.49 56.24 -146.16
C ASN A 3 30.16 56.49 -147.51
N ILE A 4 30.41 55.43 -148.29
CA ILE A 4 31.08 55.54 -149.59
C ILE A 4 30.06 56.14 -150.55
N ASP A 5 30.20 57.43 -150.89
CA ASP A 5 29.39 58.06 -151.91
C ASP A 5 29.73 57.45 -153.27
N VAL A 6 28.83 56.60 -153.77
CA VAL A 6 28.95 55.92 -155.06
C VAL A 6 29.12 56.91 -156.21
N ASN A 7 28.57 58.13 -156.10
CA ASN A 7 28.74 59.16 -157.12
C ASN A 7 30.18 59.70 -157.10
N GLN A 8 30.70 60.05 -155.91
CA GLN A 8 32.07 60.54 -155.72
C GLN A 8 33.12 59.48 -156.10
N TYR A 9 32.87 58.21 -155.81
CA TYR A 9 33.72 57.10 -156.24
C TYR A 9 33.76 56.95 -157.76
N MET A 10 32.59 56.96 -158.42
CA MET A 10 32.51 56.88 -159.89
C MET A 10 33.15 58.08 -160.60
N GLU A 11 33.10 59.27 -160.00
CA GLU A 11 33.80 60.48 -160.49
C GLU A 11 35.33 60.36 -160.34
N GLN A 12 35.82 59.94 -159.16
CA GLN A 12 37.25 59.72 -158.92
C GLN A 12 37.84 58.61 -159.81
N CYS A 13 37.05 57.58 -160.15
CA CYS A 13 37.46 56.53 -161.09
C CYS A 13 37.48 56.96 -162.57
N GLY A 14 37.16 58.22 -162.91
CA GLY A 14 37.41 58.79 -164.25
C GLY A 14 36.58 58.20 -165.39
N VAL A 15 35.43 57.58 -165.10
CA VAL A 15 34.63 56.82 -166.08
C VAL A 15 33.94 57.75 -167.09
N ARG A 16 34.47 57.85 -168.32
CA ARG A 16 33.82 58.53 -169.45
C ARG A 16 33.45 57.57 -170.58
N LYS A 17 32.16 57.21 -170.64
CA LYS A 17 31.30 56.72 -171.76
C LYS A 17 31.80 55.72 -172.83
N ALA A 18 33.06 55.28 -172.86
CA ALA A 18 33.62 54.59 -174.03
C ALA A 18 34.15 53.16 -173.80
N ARG A 19 34.23 52.65 -172.55
CA ARG A 19 34.97 51.41 -172.23
C ARG A 19 34.38 50.50 -171.14
N PHE A 20 33.05 50.39 -171.08
CA PHE A 20 32.42 49.19 -170.50
C PHE A 20 31.73 48.43 -171.64
N GLY A 21 32.05 47.14 -171.79
CA GLY A 21 31.75 46.35 -172.98
C GLY A 21 30.26 46.06 -173.17
N GLY A 22 29.52 47.01 -173.74
CA GLY A 22 28.08 46.90 -174.01
C GLY A 22 27.16 47.32 -172.86
N TYR A 23 27.70 47.78 -171.73
CA TYR A 23 26.93 48.27 -170.58
C TYR A 23 27.10 49.78 -170.42
N GLU A 24 26.00 50.52 -170.29
CA GLU A 24 26.04 51.96 -170.04
C GLU A 24 26.60 52.24 -168.63
N PRO A 25 27.19 53.43 -168.38
CA PRO A 25 27.72 53.77 -167.06
C PRO A 25 26.64 53.79 -165.97
N GLU A 26 25.35 53.87 -166.31
CA GLU A 26 24.26 53.73 -165.34
C GLU A 26 24.00 52.26 -164.95
N ASP A 27 24.16 51.30 -165.87
CA ASP A 27 24.02 49.86 -165.56
C ASP A 27 25.09 49.41 -164.56
N VAL A 28 26.33 49.89 -164.74
CA VAL A 28 27.44 49.61 -163.81
C VAL A 28 27.19 50.26 -162.45
N ARG A 29 26.64 51.48 -162.40
CA ARG A 29 26.20 52.12 -161.14
C ARG A 29 25.08 51.31 -160.49
N GLN A 30 24.12 50.81 -161.25
CA GLN A 30 23.00 50.02 -160.74
C GLN A 30 23.47 48.67 -160.19
N ALA A 31 24.38 47.98 -160.87
CA ALA A 31 25.01 46.75 -160.40
C ALA A 31 25.84 46.96 -159.13
N LEU A 32 26.63 48.04 -159.05
CA LEU A 32 27.37 48.40 -157.83
C LEU A 32 26.43 48.78 -156.67
N ARG A 33 25.36 49.54 -156.93
CA ARG A 33 24.33 49.87 -155.92
C ARG A 33 23.62 48.61 -155.41
N ALA A 34 23.31 47.64 -156.29
CA ALA A 34 22.72 46.36 -155.90
C ALA A 34 23.69 45.50 -155.07
N LEU A 35 24.97 45.41 -155.48
CA LEU A 35 26.00 44.72 -154.70
C LEU A 35 26.16 45.35 -153.31
N CYS A 36 26.21 46.69 -153.22
CA CYS A 36 26.25 47.39 -151.94
C CYS A 36 25.01 47.10 -151.08
N SER A 37 23.80 47.09 -151.66
CA SER A 37 22.58 46.80 -150.90
C SER A 37 22.49 45.34 -150.44
N ASP A 38 23.04 44.39 -151.19
CA ASP A 38 23.16 42.98 -150.77
C ASP A 38 24.20 42.81 -149.65
N TYR A 39 25.35 43.50 -149.72
CA TYR A 39 26.32 43.54 -148.62
C TYR A 39 25.75 44.21 -147.37
N GLU A 40 25.01 45.31 -147.51
CA GLU A 40 24.33 45.98 -146.40
C GLU A 40 23.26 45.07 -145.76
N GLN A 41 22.49 44.33 -146.57
CA GLN A 41 21.54 43.32 -146.07
C GLN A 41 22.25 42.17 -145.35
N ALA A 42 23.34 41.63 -145.91
CA ALA A 42 24.12 40.56 -145.28
C ALA A 42 24.74 41.03 -143.95
N LEU A 43 25.28 42.26 -143.93
CA LEU A 43 25.80 42.90 -142.72
C LEU A 43 24.69 43.14 -141.69
N ALA A 44 23.49 43.57 -142.12
CA ALA A 44 22.35 43.77 -141.25
C ALA A 44 21.85 42.45 -140.64
N ARG A 45 21.83 41.34 -141.41
CA ARG A 45 21.53 39.98 -140.93
C ARG A 45 22.58 39.51 -139.92
N ALA A 46 23.87 39.57 -140.25
CA ALA A 46 24.95 39.21 -139.34
C ALA A 46 24.97 40.09 -138.06
N ALA A 47 24.58 41.35 -138.15
CA ALA A 47 24.43 42.25 -137.01
C ALA A 47 23.14 41.97 -136.19
N ALA A 48 22.10 41.40 -136.79
CA ALA A 48 20.90 40.93 -136.08
C ALA A 48 21.18 39.60 -135.36
N GLU A 49 21.85 38.65 -136.02
CA GLU A 49 22.33 37.40 -135.43
C GLU A 49 23.28 37.65 -134.25
N ASN A 50 24.26 38.55 -134.40
CA ASN A 50 25.10 38.97 -133.28
C ASN A 50 24.32 39.63 -132.13
N ARG A 51 23.20 40.33 -132.43
CA ARG A 51 22.33 40.88 -131.38
C ARG A 51 21.55 39.78 -130.66
N ALA A 52 21.01 38.80 -131.39
CA ALA A 52 20.31 37.64 -130.82
C ALA A 52 21.26 36.79 -129.94
N ALA A 53 22.43 36.40 -130.45
CA ALA A 53 23.42 35.62 -129.71
C ALA A 53 23.92 36.33 -128.44
N ARG A 54 24.01 37.67 -128.45
CA ARG A 54 24.30 38.47 -127.24
C ARG A 54 23.14 38.44 -126.25
N GLN A 55 21.90 38.60 -126.71
CA GLN A 55 20.71 38.52 -125.85
C GLN A 55 20.59 37.13 -125.19
N GLU A 56 20.84 36.05 -125.94
CA GLU A 56 20.89 34.68 -125.43
C GLU A 56 22.02 34.49 -124.41
N SER A 57 23.23 34.98 -124.72
CA SER A 57 24.37 34.95 -123.80
C SER A 57 24.08 35.68 -122.48
N ASP A 58 23.41 36.83 -122.55
CA ASP A 58 23.05 37.62 -121.37
C ASP A 58 21.88 36.98 -120.59
N ALA A 59 20.93 36.32 -121.27
CA ALA A 59 19.90 35.52 -120.62
C ALA A 59 20.49 34.30 -119.89
N LEU A 60 21.45 33.61 -120.51
CA LEU A 60 22.19 32.50 -119.88
C LEU A 60 23.00 32.98 -118.67
N ARG A 61 23.73 34.11 -118.78
CA ARG A 61 24.45 34.72 -117.65
C ARG A 61 23.53 35.02 -116.47
N ARG A 62 22.35 35.62 -116.73
CA ARG A 62 21.33 35.87 -115.68
C ARG A 62 20.85 34.55 -115.06
N ARG A 63 20.56 33.52 -115.86
CA ARG A 63 20.15 32.19 -115.35
C ARG A 63 21.22 31.55 -114.48
N CYS A 64 22.49 31.62 -114.88
CA CYS A 64 23.63 31.14 -114.09
C CYS A 64 23.78 31.91 -112.77
N GLN A 65 23.61 33.24 -112.78
CA GLN A 65 23.62 34.05 -111.54
C GLN A 65 22.50 33.65 -110.58
N THR A 66 21.27 33.44 -111.08
CA THR A 66 20.15 32.95 -110.26
C THR A 66 20.44 31.57 -109.66
N LEU A 67 20.97 30.64 -110.45
CA LEU A 67 21.34 29.30 -109.98
C LEU A 67 22.46 29.34 -108.93
N LEU A 68 23.44 30.23 -109.08
CA LEU A 68 24.50 30.44 -108.07
C LEU A 68 23.92 30.97 -106.75
N GLY A 69 23.02 31.94 -106.79
CA GLY A 69 22.33 32.44 -105.59
C GLY A 69 21.48 31.37 -104.90
N GLN A 70 20.77 30.54 -105.67
CA GLN A 70 20.03 29.39 -105.15
C GLN A 70 20.96 28.36 -104.50
N ASN A 71 22.11 28.06 -105.13
CA ASN A 71 23.09 27.11 -104.59
C ASN A 71 23.72 27.61 -103.29
N GLN A 72 24.06 28.91 -103.21
CA GLN A 72 24.52 29.54 -101.95
C GLN A 72 23.44 29.46 -100.85
N THR A 73 22.17 29.68 -101.19
CA THR A 73 21.05 29.57 -100.25
C THR A 73 20.89 28.14 -99.72
N LEU A 74 20.94 27.14 -100.61
CA LEU A 74 20.89 25.72 -100.23
C LEU A 74 22.11 25.30 -99.41
N SER A 75 23.30 25.83 -99.71
CA SER A 75 24.52 25.58 -98.93
C SER A 75 24.39 26.13 -97.50
N ALA A 76 23.83 27.34 -97.33
CA ALA A 76 23.53 27.90 -96.02
C ALA A 76 22.48 27.07 -95.26
N GLN A 77 21.44 26.58 -95.92
CA GLN A 77 20.43 25.70 -95.32
C GLN A 77 21.03 24.35 -94.90
N ASN A 78 21.92 23.76 -95.69
CA ASN A 78 22.61 22.53 -95.32
C ASN A 78 23.52 22.73 -94.09
N ALA A 79 24.19 23.89 -93.99
CA ALA A 79 25.00 24.23 -92.82
C ALA A 79 24.15 24.41 -91.54
N THR A 80 22.97 25.04 -91.63
CA THR A 80 22.07 25.18 -90.48
C THR A 80 21.44 23.85 -90.07
N LEU A 81 21.05 23.01 -91.04
CA LEU A 81 20.56 21.65 -90.76
C LEU A 81 21.64 20.78 -90.10
N ALA A 82 22.89 20.82 -90.58
CA ALA A 82 24.00 20.12 -89.93
C ALA A 82 24.17 20.55 -88.46
N GLY A 83 24.17 21.86 -88.18
CA GLY A 83 24.22 22.37 -86.81
C GLY A 83 23.01 21.96 -85.95
N GLN A 84 21.82 21.79 -86.54
CA GLN A 84 20.65 21.25 -85.84
C GLN A 84 20.79 19.74 -85.54
N PHE A 85 21.35 18.96 -86.46
CA PHE A 85 21.66 17.54 -86.23
C PHE A 85 22.70 17.38 -85.11
N ASP A 86 23.78 18.17 -85.10
CA ASP A 86 24.78 18.16 -84.04
C ASP A 86 24.17 18.53 -82.67
N ALA A 87 23.29 19.54 -82.64
CA ALA A 87 22.59 19.94 -81.42
C ALA A 87 21.59 18.87 -80.94
N ALA A 88 20.93 18.17 -81.86
CA ALA A 88 20.03 17.07 -81.53
C ALA A 88 20.79 15.83 -81.03
N ALA A 89 21.95 15.52 -81.62
CA ALA A 89 22.85 14.45 -81.17
C ALA A 89 23.30 14.70 -79.73
N ARG A 90 23.85 15.89 -79.42
CA ARG A 90 24.28 16.24 -78.06
C ARG A 90 23.16 16.10 -77.03
N ARG A 91 21.95 16.59 -77.33
CA ARG A 91 20.78 16.42 -76.45
C ARG A 91 20.39 14.96 -76.23
N ARG A 92 20.54 14.12 -77.25
CA ARG A 92 20.29 12.67 -77.11
C ARG A 92 21.32 12.04 -76.20
N ASP A 93 22.60 12.37 -76.38
CA ASP A 93 23.69 11.82 -75.58
C ASP A 93 23.63 12.32 -74.11
N GLU A 94 23.20 13.58 -73.89
CA GLU A 94 22.85 14.14 -72.57
C GLU A 94 21.69 13.36 -71.92
N LEU A 95 20.60 13.11 -72.65
CA LEU A 95 19.45 12.34 -72.16
C LEU A 95 19.82 10.89 -71.86
N GLU A 96 20.65 10.25 -72.68
CA GLU A 96 21.14 8.89 -72.47
C GLU A 96 22.01 8.81 -71.20
N SER A 97 22.91 9.79 -70.98
CA SER A 97 23.65 9.91 -69.73
C SER A 97 22.74 10.14 -68.52
N HIS A 98 21.65 10.90 -68.67
CA HIS A 98 20.66 11.09 -67.59
C HIS A 98 19.87 9.81 -67.30
N CYS A 99 19.47 9.06 -68.31
CA CYS A 99 18.82 7.76 -68.16
C CYS A 99 19.75 6.77 -67.42
N ALA A 100 21.00 6.62 -67.85
CA ALA A 100 21.98 5.74 -67.20
C ALA A 100 22.21 6.12 -65.73
N ALA A 101 22.28 7.42 -65.41
CA ALA A 101 22.40 7.90 -64.02
C ALA A 101 21.15 7.59 -63.17
N LEU A 102 19.95 7.69 -63.76
CA LEU A 102 18.70 7.33 -63.09
C LEU A 102 18.55 5.81 -62.92
N GLU A 103 19.00 5.01 -63.87
CA GLU A 103 19.04 3.55 -63.76
C GLU A 103 19.98 3.12 -62.64
N ALA A 104 21.21 3.62 -62.59
CA ALA A 104 22.15 3.34 -61.51
C ALA A 104 21.59 3.72 -60.13
N ARG A 105 20.89 4.86 -60.03
CA ARG A 105 20.20 5.28 -58.79
C ARG A 105 19.04 4.35 -58.43
N ASN A 106 18.25 3.88 -59.41
CA ASN A 106 17.16 2.94 -59.15
C ASN A 106 17.67 1.58 -58.67
N HIS A 107 18.76 1.06 -59.23
CA HIS A 107 19.40 -0.16 -58.73
C HIS A 107 19.86 0.04 -57.27
N SER A 108 20.61 1.10 -56.97
CA SER A 108 21.06 1.39 -55.60
C SER A 108 19.90 1.58 -54.59
N LEU A 109 18.79 2.21 -54.99
CA LEU A 109 17.60 2.31 -54.16
C LEU A 109 16.90 0.95 -53.97
N THR A 110 16.89 0.11 -54.99
CA THR A 110 16.34 -1.26 -54.92
C THR A 110 17.14 -2.11 -53.95
N ASP A 111 18.47 -2.03 -53.99
CA ASP A 111 19.36 -2.72 -53.03
C ASP A 111 19.13 -2.21 -51.60
N GLN A 112 19.00 -0.90 -51.40
CA GLN A 112 18.67 -0.32 -50.09
C GLN A 112 17.31 -0.82 -49.56
N VAL A 113 16.29 -0.92 -50.43
CA VAL A 113 14.98 -1.47 -50.07
C VAL A 113 15.08 -2.97 -49.75
N ALA A 114 15.89 -3.74 -50.46
CA ALA A 114 16.13 -5.15 -50.15
C ALA A 114 16.81 -5.32 -48.78
N VAL A 115 17.86 -4.54 -48.50
CA VAL A 115 18.55 -4.53 -47.19
C VAL A 115 17.62 -4.10 -46.07
N GLN A 116 16.76 -3.09 -46.27
CA GLN A 116 15.77 -2.67 -45.28
C GLN A 116 14.69 -3.74 -45.03
N ARG A 117 14.25 -4.45 -46.07
CA ARG A 117 13.30 -5.58 -45.92
C ARG A 117 13.90 -6.72 -45.10
N LEU A 118 15.16 -7.08 -45.33
CA LEU A 118 15.87 -8.08 -44.53
C LEU A 118 15.98 -7.64 -43.06
N LYS A 119 16.48 -6.43 -42.80
CA LYS A 119 16.54 -5.86 -41.43
C LYS A 119 15.19 -5.85 -40.73
N ASN A 120 14.11 -5.49 -41.43
CA ASN A 120 12.77 -5.53 -40.87
C ASN A 120 12.29 -6.96 -40.59
N SER A 121 12.66 -7.96 -41.41
CA SER A 121 12.34 -9.36 -41.13
C SER A 121 13.13 -9.91 -39.95
N ASP A 122 14.39 -9.50 -39.80
CA ASP A 122 15.26 -9.93 -38.70
C ASP A 122 14.75 -9.33 -37.39
N LEU A 123 14.50 -8.01 -37.36
CA LEU A 123 13.84 -7.34 -36.22
C LEU A 123 12.46 -7.94 -35.90
N ALA A 124 11.71 -8.42 -36.90
CA ALA A 124 10.43 -9.11 -36.67
C ALA A 124 10.59 -10.54 -36.12
N ARG A 125 11.75 -11.19 -36.26
CA ARG A 125 12.09 -12.43 -35.54
C ARG A 125 12.56 -12.11 -34.13
N ASP A 126 13.49 -11.18 -33.97
CA ASP A 126 14.03 -10.77 -32.67
C ASP A 126 12.91 -10.32 -31.71
N ASN A 127 11.95 -9.53 -32.20
CA ASN A 127 10.79 -9.13 -31.39
C ASN A 127 9.93 -10.33 -30.96
N LYS A 128 9.75 -11.36 -31.82
CA LYS A 128 9.01 -12.58 -31.45
C LYS A 128 9.74 -13.40 -30.40
N GLU A 129 11.04 -13.60 -30.57
CA GLU A 129 11.84 -14.30 -29.56
C GLU A 129 11.86 -13.54 -28.23
N LEU A 130 11.85 -12.20 -28.25
CA LEU A 130 11.76 -11.38 -27.04
C LEU A 130 10.38 -11.48 -26.38
N THR A 131 9.28 -11.54 -27.15
CA THR A 131 7.95 -11.79 -26.58
C THR A 131 7.84 -13.20 -26.00
N GLU A 132 8.33 -14.23 -26.70
CA GLU A 132 8.35 -15.62 -26.20
C GLU A 132 9.17 -15.73 -24.91
N ARG A 133 10.38 -15.15 -24.86
CA ARG A 133 11.21 -15.09 -23.63
C ARG A 133 10.53 -14.33 -22.49
N ALA A 134 9.73 -13.29 -22.78
CA ALA A 134 8.99 -12.56 -21.77
C ALA A 134 7.81 -13.40 -21.22
N GLU A 135 7.06 -14.07 -22.09
CA GLU A 135 5.97 -14.98 -21.71
C GLU A 135 6.48 -16.15 -20.86
N ASP A 136 7.61 -16.77 -21.26
CA ASP A 136 8.30 -17.81 -20.48
C ASP A 136 8.76 -17.30 -19.10
N ALA A 137 9.33 -16.10 -19.04
CA ALA A 137 9.76 -15.49 -17.78
C ALA A 137 8.56 -15.19 -16.86
N GLU A 138 7.46 -14.68 -17.39
CA GLU A 138 6.22 -14.49 -16.62
C GLU A 138 5.62 -15.83 -16.16
N ALA A 139 5.61 -16.86 -17.00
CA ALA A 139 5.14 -18.20 -16.63
C ALA A 139 6.00 -18.77 -15.48
N ALA A 140 7.32 -18.65 -15.57
CA ALA A 140 8.24 -19.05 -14.50
C ALA A 140 8.02 -18.25 -13.21
N LEU A 141 7.75 -16.95 -13.29
CA LEU A 141 7.40 -16.12 -12.13
C LEU A 141 6.04 -16.50 -11.53
N ARG A 142 5.02 -16.82 -12.34
CA ARG A 142 3.72 -17.32 -11.87
C ARG A 142 3.86 -18.65 -11.12
N ILE A 143 4.68 -19.58 -11.63
CA ILE A 143 4.97 -20.87 -10.96
C ILE A 143 5.72 -20.63 -9.65
N LYS A 144 6.76 -19.80 -9.64
CA LYS A 144 7.51 -19.45 -8.42
C LYS A 144 6.65 -18.73 -7.39
N GLY A 145 5.75 -17.84 -7.82
CA GLY A 145 4.78 -17.17 -6.96
C GLY A 145 3.89 -18.18 -6.24
N ARG A 146 3.23 -19.08 -6.98
CA ARG A 146 2.41 -20.16 -6.41
C ARG A 146 3.21 -21.03 -5.43
N ALA A 147 4.42 -21.44 -5.79
CA ALA A 147 5.27 -22.24 -4.91
C ALA A 147 5.67 -21.49 -3.61
N CYS A 148 5.88 -20.17 -3.68
CA CYS A 148 6.11 -19.33 -2.50
C CYS A 148 4.87 -19.20 -1.63
N ASP A 149 3.69 -19.04 -2.23
CA ASP A 149 2.42 -18.94 -1.50
C ASP A 149 2.02 -20.27 -0.86
N GLU A 150 2.22 -21.40 -1.55
CA GLU A 150 2.07 -22.75 -0.99
C GLU A 150 3.04 -23.00 0.18
N ALA A 151 4.30 -22.54 0.08
CA ALA A 151 5.26 -22.64 1.17
C ALA A 151 4.87 -21.76 2.36
N ARG A 152 4.36 -20.54 2.12
CA ARG A 152 3.82 -19.66 3.16
C ARG A 152 2.61 -20.27 3.86
N GLN A 153 1.69 -20.88 3.11
CA GLN A 153 0.52 -21.53 3.68
C GLN A 153 0.93 -22.71 4.57
N LYS A 154 1.84 -23.58 4.10
CA LYS A 154 2.37 -24.70 4.91
C LYS A 154 2.98 -24.23 6.22
N VAL A 155 3.78 -23.16 6.21
CA VAL A 155 4.37 -22.59 7.43
C VAL A 155 3.32 -21.98 8.35
N GLN A 156 2.23 -21.41 7.82
CA GLN A 156 1.10 -20.95 8.63
C GLN A 156 0.33 -22.14 9.25
N ASP A 157 0.03 -23.17 8.47
CA ASP A 157 -0.67 -24.37 8.92
C ASP A 157 0.15 -25.11 10.00
N GLU A 158 1.47 -25.23 9.83
CA GLU A 158 2.40 -25.80 10.81
C GLU A 158 2.46 -24.95 12.10
N ARG A 159 2.57 -23.62 11.98
CA ARG A 159 2.53 -22.71 13.14
C ARG A 159 1.21 -22.86 13.91
N ASP A 160 0.09 -22.92 13.20
CA ASP A 160 -1.23 -22.98 13.83
C ASP A 160 -1.49 -24.36 14.46
N GLN A 161 -0.94 -25.44 13.89
CA GLN A 161 -0.88 -26.75 14.55
C GLN A 161 -0.03 -26.72 15.84
N VAL A 162 1.15 -26.09 15.82
CA VAL A 162 2.00 -25.97 17.02
C VAL A 162 1.30 -25.12 18.10
N LEU A 163 0.65 -24.02 17.73
CA LEU A 163 -0.13 -23.19 18.66
C LEU A 163 -1.32 -23.98 19.24
N ALA A 164 -2.07 -24.71 18.42
CA ALA A 164 -3.17 -25.55 18.87
C ALA A 164 -2.70 -26.67 19.83
N ALA A 165 -1.57 -27.31 19.53
CA ALA A 165 -0.95 -28.31 20.40
C ALA A 165 -0.53 -27.69 21.75
N ALA A 166 0.17 -26.56 21.72
CA ALA A 166 0.59 -25.85 22.93
C ALA A 166 -0.60 -25.37 23.78
N HIS A 167 -1.70 -24.91 23.16
CA HIS A 167 -2.93 -24.57 23.86
C HIS A 167 -3.59 -25.81 24.50
N ALA A 168 -3.68 -26.93 23.78
CA ALA A 168 -4.24 -28.18 24.31
C ALA A 168 -3.39 -28.77 25.45
N GLU A 169 -2.06 -28.63 25.41
CA GLU A 169 -1.19 -28.99 26.53
C GLU A 169 -1.34 -28.04 27.72
N GLY A 170 -1.41 -26.73 27.47
CA GLY A 170 -1.71 -25.73 28.49
C GLY A 170 -3.08 -25.91 29.15
N GLU A 171 -4.07 -26.44 28.41
CA GLU A 171 -5.36 -26.86 28.97
C GLU A 171 -5.23 -28.12 29.83
N LYS A 172 -4.53 -29.15 29.37
CA LYS A 172 -4.26 -30.35 30.19
C LYS A 172 -3.53 -30.02 31.49
N ILE A 173 -2.56 -29.11 31.47
CA ILE A 173 -1.85 -28.65 32.68
C ILE A 173 -2.79 -27.88 33.61
N ARG A 174 -3.60 -26.95 33.08
CA ARG A 174 -4.61 -26.21 33.87
C ARG A 174 -5.69 -27.12 34.44
N GLN A 175 -6.09 -28.17 33.72
CA GLN A 175 -7.02 -29.20 34.17
C GLN A 175 -6.42 -29.95 35.37
N LYS A 176 -5.22 -30.54 35.21
CA LYS A 176 -4.52 -31.24 36.30
C LYS A 176 -4.35 -30.38 37.54
N ALA A 177 -3.91 -29.13 37.38
CA ALA A 177 -3.74 -28.20 38.51
C ALA A 177 -5.06 -27.88 39.24
N ARG A 178 -6.20 -27.84 38.52
CA ARG A 178 -7.53 -27.71 39.13
C ARG A 178 -7.94 -28.98 39.86
N ASP A 179 -7.76 -30.14 39.24
CA ASP A 179 -8.10 -31.45 39.82
C ASP A 179 -7.27 -31.72 41.10
N GLU A 180 -5.97 -31.37 41.08
CA GLU A 180 -5.06 -31.42 42.22
C GLU A 180 -5.47 -30.45 43.33
N ALA A 181 -5.84 -29.21 42.99
CA ALA A 181 -6.32 -28.23 43.96
C ALA A 181 -7.66 -28.66 44.60
N GLU A 182 -8.58 -29.23 43.83
CA GLU A 182 -9.85 -29.76 44.36
C GLU A 182 -9.62 -31.00 45.25
N ALA A 183 -8.69 -31.88 44.87
CA ALA A 183 -8.29 -33.01 45.71
C ALA A 183 -7.67 -32.56 47.04
N LEU A 184 -6.81 -31.53 47.01
CA LEU A 184 -6.24 -30.92 48.20
C LEU A 184 -7.33 -30.30 49.09
N LEU A 185 -8.27 -29.53 48.52
CA LEU A 185 -9.40 -28.95 49.26
C LEU A 185 -10.27 -30.03 49.92
N LYS A 186 -10.53 -31.15 49.23
CA LYS A 186 -11.26 -32.30 49.80
C LYS A 186 -10.51 -32.95 50.95
N ASP A 187 -9.18 -33.09 50.86
CA ASP A 187 -8.35 -33.62 51.93
C ASP A 187 -8.25 -32.67 53.14
N THR A 188 -8.10 -31.35 52.91
CA THR A 188 -8.12 -30.36 54.00
C THR A 188 -9.46 -30.29 54.70
N ASN A 189 -10.57 -30.40 53.96
CA ASN A 189 -11.91 -30.41 54.57
C ASN A 189 -12.12 -31.66 55.43
N ARG A 190 -11.72 -32.85 54.96
CA ARG A 190 -11.76 -34.09 55.78
C ARG A 190 -10.91 -33.98 57.05
N LYS A 191 -9.74 -33.33 56.98
CA LYS A 191 -8.88 -33.08 58.15
C LYS A 191 -9.52 -32.08 59.11
N ALA A 192 -10.15 -31.03 58.60
CA ALA A 192 -10.91 -30.09 59.43
C ALA A 192 -12.10 -30.77 60.12
N GLU A 193 -12.90 -31.57 59.39
CA GLU A 193 -13.99 -32.37 59.94
C GLU A 193 -13.51 -33.35 61.02
N ALA A 194 -12.35 -33.99 60.83
CA ALA A 194 -11.75 -34.88 61.83
C ALA A 194 -11.26 -34.11 63.08
N ILE A 195 -10.70 -32.91 62.91
CA ILE A 195 -10.32 -32.03 64.04
C ILE A 195 -11.58 -31.58 64.80
N ASP A 196 -12.64 -31.17 64.11
CA ASP A 196 -13.92 -30.80 64.71
C ASP A 196 -14.57 -31.97 65.47
N GLN A 197 -14.47 -33.19 64.93
CA GLN A 197 -14.93 -34.40 65.62
C GLN A 197 -14.12 -34.67 66.89
N MET A 198 -12.78 -34.67 66.81
CA MET A 198 -11.92 -34.84 68.00
C MET A 198 -12.16 -33.76 69.06
N ALA A 199 -12.38 -32.50 68.65
CA ALA A 199 -12.69 -31.40 69.57
C ALA A 199 -14.05 -31.60 70.26
N ARG A 200 -15.07 -32.06 69.52
CA ARG A 200 -16.39 -32.42 70.08
C ARG A 200 -16.29 -33.60 71.05
N ASP A 201 -15.56 -34.66 70.69
CA ASP A 201 -15.39 -35.82 71.56
C ASP A 201 -14.63 -35.45 72.84
N GLN A 202 -13.57 -34.64 72.75
CA GLN A 202 -12.87 -34.09 73.91
C GLN A 202 -13.79 -33.23 74.79
N ALA A 203 -14.63 -32.38 74.20
CA ALA A 203 -15.61 -31.57 74.94
C ALA A 203 -16.69 -32.45 75.62
N ILE A 204 -17.16 -33.51 74.95
CA ILE A 204 -18.09 -34.49 75.50
C ILE A 204 -17.45 -35.25 76.67
N ASP A 205 -16.19 -35.68 76.55
CA ASP A 205 -15.48 -36.39 77.61
C ASP A 205 -15.12 -35.48 78.80
N GLN A 206 -14.83 -34.20 78.56
CA GLN A 206 -14.71 -33.20 79.63
C GLN A 206 -16.07 -32.98 80.33
N ALA A 207 -17.16 -32.81 79.57
CA ALA A 207 -18.50 -32.67 80.12
C ALA A 207 -18.91 -33.92 80.92
N ARG A 208 -18.60 -35.13 80.44
CA ARG A 208 -18.81 -36.38 81.18
C ARG A 208 -18.02 -36.45 82.48
N LYS A 209 -16.75 -36.00 82.49
CA LYS A 209 -15.93 -35.92 83.71
C LYS A 209 -16.54 -34.94 84.72
N LEU A 210 -16.99 -33.77 84.28
CA LEU A 210 -17.66 -32.78 85.13
C LEU A 210 -19.00 -33.30 85.68
N VAL A 211 -19.81 -33.95 84.84
CA VAL A 211 -21.06 -34.61 85.28
C VAL A 211 -20.75 -35.73 86.28
N GLN A 212 -19.74 -36.57 86.03
CA GLN A 212 -19.37 -37.65 86.95
C GLN A 212 -18.92 -37.07 88.30
N ALA A 213 -18.04 -36.08 88.31
CA ALA A 213 -17.62 -35.37 89.51
C ALA A 213 -18.83 -34.79 90.28
N ALA A 214 -19.74 -34.09 89.60
CA ALA A 214 -20.96 -33.57 90.21
C ALA A 214 -21.89 -34.67 90.75
N THR A 215 -21.96 -35.85 90.11
CA THR A 215 -22.72 -36.99 90.67
C THR A 215 -22.06 -37.61 91.89
N ASP A 216 -20.73 -37.64 91.95
CA ASP A 216 -19.99 -38.15 93.10
C ASP A 216 -20.04 -37.15 94.28
N GLU A 217 -19.90 -35.85 94.03
CA GLU A 217 -20.23 -34.79 94.99
C GLU A 217 -21.68 -34.92 95.50
N THR A 218 -22.64 -35.20 94.60
CA THR A 218 -24.05 -35.43 95.01
C THR A 218 -24.19 -36.66 95.91
N ARG A 219 -23.43 -37.74 95.67
CA ARG A 219 -23.39 -38.93 96.54
C ARG A 219 -22.74 -38.62 97.89
N GLU A 220 -21.68 -37.83 97.92
CA GLU A 220 -21.04 -37.37 99.16
C GLU A 220 -21.99 -36.50 99.98
N ILE A 221 -22.70 -35.57 99.34
CA ILE A 221 -23.76 -34.74 99.97
C ILE A 221 -24.88 -35.63 100.52
N GLN A 222 -25.35 -36.63 99.76
CA GLN A 222 -26.37 -37.58 100.23
C GLN A 222 -25.89 -38.43 101.42
N ASN A 223 -24.63 -38.88 101.41
CA ASN A 223 -24.03 -39.63 102.51
C ASN A 223 -23.88 -38.76 103.76
N ALA A 224 -23.38 -37.53 103.62
CA ALA A 224 -23.31 -36.54 104.69
C ALA A 224 -24.70 -36.22 105.25
N HIS A 225 -25.72 -36.12 104.40
CA HIS A 225 -27.12 -35.94 104.83
C HIS A 225 -27.65 -37.16 105.60
N ARG A 226 -27.39 -38.38 105.11
CA ARG A 226 -27.75 -39.63 105.81
C ARG A 226 -27.08 -39.73 107.18
N LEU A 227 -25.79 -39.37 107.28
CA LEU A 227 -25.04 -39.40 108.53
C LEU A 227 -25.56 -38.35 109.52
N ARG A 228 -25.84 -37.12 109.06
CA ARG A 228 -26.51 -36.08 109.86
C ARG A 228 -27.88 -36.52 110.35
N LEU A 229 -28.68 -37.20 109.52
CA LEU A 229 -29.97 -37.76 109.92
C LEU A 229 -29.82 -38.88 110.97
N GLN A 230 -28.78 -39.70 110.89
CA GLN A 230 -28.50 -40.73 111.89
C GLN A 230 -28.05 -40.12 113.23
N ASP A 231 -27.17 -39.12 113.19
CA ASP A 231 -26.75 -38.36 114.37
C ASP A 231 -27.94 -37.64 115.03
N LEU A 232 -28.80 -36.99 114.22
CA LEU A 232 -30.02 -36.35 114.70
C LEU A 232 -30.99 -37.37 115.34
N LYS A 233 -31.15 -38.56 114.74
CA LYS A 233 -31.93 -39.65 115.32
C LYS A 233 -31.35 -40.13 116.64
N ALA A 234 -30.06 -40.46 116.72
CA ALA A 234 -29.42 -40.87 117.96
C ALA A 234 -29.53 -39.81 119.07
N ARG A 235 -29.55 -38.51 118.69
CA ARG A 235 -29.76 -37.39 119.60
C ARG A 235 -31.22 -37.26 120.05
N VAL A 236 -32.18 -37.60 119.21
CA VAL A 236 -33.61 -37.75 119.58
C VAL A 236 -33.78 -38.97 120.49
N ASP A 237 -33.24 -40.15 120.14
CA ASP A 237 -33.29 -41.36 120.96
C ASP A 237 -32.71 -41.11 122.37
N ALA A 238 -31.60 -40.35 122.48
CA ALA A 238 -31.02 -39.94 123.76
C ALA A 238 -31.90 -38.92 124.53
N MET A 239 -32.60 -38.03 123.83
CA MET A 239 -33.59 -37.13 124.42
C MET A 239 -34.83 -37.90 124.89
N GLU A 240 -35.28 -38.91 124.16
CA GLU A 240 -36.39 -39.78 124.53
C GLU A 240 -36.02 -40.66 125.72
N GLN A 241 -34.85 -41.29 125.74
CA GLN A 241 -34.35 -42.00 126.92
C GLN A 241 -34.25 -41.08 128.15
N ARG A 242 -33.85 -39.81 127.97
CA ARG A 242 -33.83 -38.82 129.06
C ARG A 242 -35.22 -38.37 129.49
N ARG A 243 -36.17 -38.27 128.56
CA ARG A 243 -37.60 -38.02 128.83
C ARG A 243 -38.20 -39.20 129.58
N ASP A 244 -37.91 -40.41 129.16
CA ASP A 244 -38.47 -41.63 129.75
C ASP A 244 -37.87 -41.89 131.13
N ALA A 245 -36.57 -41.64 131.33
CA ALA A 245 -35.97 -41.60 132.67
C ALA A 245 -36.55 -40.48 133.57
N LEU A 246 -36.98 -39.35 132.99
CA LEU A 246 -37.74 -38.33 133.71
C LEU A 246 -39.18 -38.76 133.99
N LEU A 247 -39.83 -39.51 133.10
CA LEU A 247 -41.16 -40.08 133.32
C LEU A 247 -41.12 -41.19 134.38
N ASP A 248 -40.08 -42.02 134.42
CA ASP A 248 -39.83 -43.01 135.47
C ASP A 248 -39.52 -42.31 136.81
N PHE A 249 -38.73 -41.23 136.80
CA PHE A 249 -38.51 -40.42 138.00
C PHE A 249 -39.81 -39.78 138.49
N LEU A 250 -40.61 -39.19 137.59
CA LEU A 250 -41.93 -38.64 137.89
C LEU A 250 -42.89 -39.73 138.37
N ALA A 251 -42.87 -40.93 137.81
CA ALA A 251 -43.66 -42.07 138.26
C ALA A 251 -43.25 -42.49 139.68
N SER A 252 -41.95 -42.56 139.99
CA SER A 252 -41.45 -42.85 141.34
C SER A 252 -41.82 -41.75 142.35
N MET A 253 -41.87 -40.49 141.89
CA MET A 253 -42.28 -39.34 142.71
C MET A 253 -43.81 -39.28 142.87
N ILE A 254 -44.58 -39.71 141.87
CA ILE A 254 -46.02 -39.94 141.97
C ILE A 254 -46.30 -41.10 142.93
N GLU A 255 -45.51 -42.18 142.90
CA GLU A 255 -45.64 -43.31 143.82
C GLU A 255 -45.29 -42.88 145.27
N GLN A 256 -44.23 -42.10 145.47
CA GLN A 256 -43.93 -41.46 146.76
C GLN A 256 -45.04 -40.49 147.19
N LEU A 257 -45.55 -39.66 146.29
CA LEU A 257 -46.67 -38.75 146.58
C LEU A 257 -47.94 -39.52 146.92
N GLN A 258 -48.26 -40.62 146.22
CA GLN A 258 -49.39 -41.51 146.53
C GLN A 258 -49.19 -42.20 147.88
N GLN A 259 -47.98 -42.66 148.22
CA GLN A 259 -47.67 -43.19 149.56
C GLN A 259 -47.86 -42.11 150.65
N THR A 260 -47.47 -40.86 150.40
CA THR A 260 -47.77 -39.75 151.33
C THR A 260 -49.24 -39.35 151.33
N GLN A 261 -49.96 -39.49 150.21
CA GLN A 261 -51.37 -39.17 150.06
C GLN A 261 -52.26 -40.22 150.73
N ASP A 262 -51.88 -41.49 150.70
CA ASP A 262 -52.55 -42.57 151.43
C ASP A 262 -52.19 -42.56 152.93
N ALA A 263 -51.01 -42.04 153.30
CA ALA A 263 -50.72 -41.67 154.68
C ALA A 263 -51.58 -40.48 155.16
N ALA A 264 -51.79 -39.45 154.33
CA ALA A 264 -52.62 -38.28 154.64
C ALA A 264 -54.13 -38.58 154.61
N ARG A 265 -54.60 -39.45 153.71
CA ARG A 265 -56.01 -39.89 153.62
C ARG A 265 -56.49 -40.62 154.87
N ARG A 266 -55.57 -41.15 155.69
CA ARG A 266 -55.89 -41.70 157.03
C ARG A 266 -56.26 -40.64 158.07
N GLN A 267 -56.18 -39.33 157.76
CA GLN A 267 -56.55 -38.24 158.68
C GLN A 267 -57.86 -37.47 158.36
N SER A 268 -58.57 -37.78 157.25
CA SER A 268 -59.97 -37.34 156.96
C SER A 268 -60.19 -35.82 156.70
N PRO A 269 -61.32 -35.35 156.11
CA PRO A 269 -62.27 -35.98 155.17
C PRO A 269 -62.50 -35.22 153.81
N ALA A 270 -62.90 -36.00 152.79
CA ALA A 270 -63.77 -35.74 151.61
C ALA A 270 -63.99 -34.36 150.91
N LEU A 271 -63.91 -34.42 149.55
CA LEU A 271 -64.61 -33.64 148.49
C LEU A 271 -64.19 -32.16 148.20
N PRO A 272 -64.44 -31.61 146.97
CA PRO A 272 -64.86 -32.21 145.69
C PRO A 272 -63.90 -31.87 144.50
N GLU A 273 -64.40 -32.07 143.27
CA GLU A 273 -63.71 -32.08 141.97
C GLU A 273 -64.02 -30.83 141.09
N ALA A 274 -63.10 -30.51 140.16
CA ALA A 274 -63.21 -29.61 138.98
C ALA A 274 -63.48 -28.08 139.14
N ALA A 275 -62.65 -27.27 138.47
CA ALA A 275 -63.06 -26.18 137.57
C ALA A 275 -61.84 -25.57 136.82
N ASP A 276 -62.00 -25.30 135.52
CA ASP A 276 -61.04 -24.63 134.63
C ASP A 276 -60.85 -23.13 134.95
N LEU A 277 -59.75 -22.52 134.46
CA LEU A 277 -59.60 -21.14 133.94
C LEU A 277 -58.10 -20.81 133.64
N PRO A 278 -57.77 -19.80 132.79
CA PRO A 278 -57.41 -20.05 131.40
C PRO A 278 -55.93 -19.80 131.06
N ASP A 279 -55.53 -20.25 129.87
CA ASP A 279 -54.17 -20.16 129.34
C ASP A 279 -54.02 -18.94 128.40
N GLU A 280 -53.17 -17.99 128.76
CA GLU A 280 -52.71 -16.92 127.85
C GLU A 280 -51.19 -16.77 127.93
N THR A 281 -50.50 -17.28 126.90
CA THR A 281 -49.08 -17.01 126.63
C THR A 281 -48.96 -16.19 125.35
N PRO A 282 -48.23 -15.05 125.33
CA PRO A 282 -48.12 -14.21 124.15
C PRO A 282 -47.21 -14.84 123.09
N GLU A 283 -47.71 -14.89 121.84
CA GLU A 283 -46.93 -15.27 120.66
C GLU A 283 -45.87 -14.19 120.33
N VAL A 284 -44.72 -14.61 119.80
CA VAL A 284 -43.67 -13.71 119.29
C VAL A 284 -43.64 -13.81 117.76
N GLU A 285 -44.09 -12.75 117.10
CA GLU A 285 -44.15 -12.64 115.64
C GLU A 285 -42.77 -12.22 115.08
N LEU A 286 -42.26 -12.98 114.10
CA LEU A 286 -40.99 -12.70 113.41
C LEU A 286 -41.28 -11.99 112.08
N ASP A 287 -40.90 -10.72 111.98
CA ASP A 287 -41.09 -9.90 110.78
C ASP A 287 -40.19 -10.39 109.62
N LEU A 288 -40.82 -10.81 108.52
CA LEU A 288 -40.20 -11.35 107.32
C LEU A 288 -40.32 -10.41 106.11
N SER A 289 -40.37 -9.10 106.33
CA SER A 289 -40.41 -8.10 105.25
C SER A 289 -39.09 -8.00 104.47
N ASP A 290 -39.18 -7.77 103.16
CA ASP A 290 -38.05 -7.74 102.21
C ASP A 290 -36.93 -6.76 102.60
N GLN A 291 -37.26 -5.73 103.38
CA GLN A 291 -36.31 -4.70 103.82
C GLN A 291 -35.31 -5.23 104.87
N ALA A 292 -35.70 -6.18 105.71
CA ALA A 292 -34.82 -6.83 106.69
C ALA A 292 -33.84 -7.81 106.00
N VAL A 293 -34.33 -8.53 104.99
CA VAL A 293 -33.52 -9.46 104.20
C VAL A 293 -32.45 -8.72 103.38
N ALA A 294 -32.81 -7.58 102.78
CA ALA A 294 -31.86 -6.71 102.07
C ALA A 294 -30.77 -6.11 102.98
N ALA A 295 -31.11 -5.75 104.22
CA ALA A 295 -30.14 -5.22 105.18
C ALA A 295 -29.12 -6.29 105.63
N ALA A 296 -29.54 -7.55 105.78
CA ALA A 296 -28.64 -8.65 106.11
C ALA A 296 -27.70 -9.01 104.93
N ALA A 297 -28.20 -8.97 103.69
CA ALA A 297 -27.40 -9.24 102.49
C ALA A 297 -26.29 -8.20 102.23
N ALA A 298 -26.45 -6.96 102.70
CA ALA A 298 -25.46 -5.90 102.58
C ALA A 298 -24.31 -5.97 103.61
N ALA A 299 -24.37 -6.89 104.59
CA ALA A 299 -23.45 -6.95 105.72
C ALA A 299 -22.26 -7.92 105.56
N LEU A 300 -22.08 -8.54 104.38
CA LEU A 300 -20.96 -9.44 104.08
C LEU A 300 -19.93 -8.77 103.17
N PRO A 301 -18.71 -8.46 103.64
CA PRO A 301 -17.66 -7.85 102.82
C PRO A 301 -17.04 -8.87 101.86
N GLY A 302 -16.67 -8.40 100.66
CA GLY A 302 -15.96 -9.20 99.66
C GLY A 302 -14.44 -9.00 99.69
N GLU A 303 -13.72 -10.02 99.22
CA GLU A 303 -12.29 -9.96 98.90
C GLU A 303 -12.07 -10.51 97.48
N ALA A 304 -11.07 -9.97 96.77
CA ALA A 304 -10.82 -10.22 95.36
C ALA A 304 -9.40 -10.75 95.13
N ALA A 305 -9.17 -11.54 94.06
CA ALA A 305 -7.95 -11.47 93.22
C ALA A 305 -7.96 -12.42 92.00
N ASP A 306 -7.61 -11.84 90.85
CA ASP A 306 -6.68 -12.31 89.81
C ASP A 306 -6.94 -13.45 88.78
N ALA A 307 -6.22 -13.25 87.65
CA ALA A 307 -5.83 -14.17 86.57
C ALA A 307 -6.75 -14.37 85.32
N LEU A 308 -6.57 -13.45 84.35
CA LEU A 308 -6.32 -13.61 82.88
C LEU A 308 -6.33 -15.03 82.21
N PRO A 309 -6.42 -15.16 80.85
CA PRO A 309 -6.95 -14.25 79.80
C PRO A 309 -7.78 -14.96 78.67
N GLY A 310 -8.34 -14.18 77.73
CA GLY A 310 -8.35 -14.57 76.30
C GLY A 310 -9.68 -14.55 75.51
N GLN A 311 -9.54 -14.31 74.19
CA GLN A 311 -10.48 -14.51 73.07
C GLN A 311 -11.66 -13.51 72.86
N ASP A 312 -11.37 -12.53 72.00
CA ASP A 312 -12.04 -12.26 70.72
C ASP A 312 -13.54 -12.57 70.54
N SER A 313 -14.31 -11.53 70.20
CA SER A 313 -15.30 -11.59 69.13
C SER A 313 -15.56 -10.22 68.50
N GLN A 314 -15.67 -10.23 67.16
CA GLN A 314 -15.96 -9.12 66.23
C GLN A 314 -17.27 -8.35 66.55
N PRO A 315 -17.43 -7.07 66.10
CA PRO A 315 -17.82 -6.79 64.71
C PRO A 315 -17.09 -5.61 64.02
N ALA A 316 -17.18 -5.60 62.68
CA ALA A 316 -16.54 -4.63 61.78
C ALA A 316 -17.29 -3.27 61.67
N PRO A 317 -16.58 -2.23 61.21
CA PRO A 317 -17.20 -1.18 60.40
C PRO A 317 -16.47 -0.89 59.06
N GLN A 318 -17.08 0.01 58.30
CA GLN A 318 -16.87 0.29 56.86
C GLN A 318 -15.61 1.13 56.55
N PRO A 319 -15.09 1.10 55.31
CA PRO A 319 -13.92 1.89 54.93
C PRO A 319 -14.28 3.36 54.63
N THR A 320 -13.49 4.29 55.19
CA THR A 320 -13.47 5.70 54.76
C THR A 320 -12.06 6.05 54.28
N ALA A 321 -11.95 6.78 53.17
CA ALA A 321 -10.66 7.11 52.56
C ALA A 321 -10.06 8.41 53.12
N GLN A 322 -8.74 8.44 53.32
CA GLN A 322 -7.79 9.50 52.87
C GLN A 322 -6.34 9.09 53.21
N VAL A 323 -5.45 8.92 52.23
CA VAL A 323 -4.38 9.85 51.77
C VAL A 323 -3.47 10.39 52.89
N VAL A 324 -2.13 10.28 52.69
CA VAL A 324 -1.05 11.29 52.90
C VAL A 324 0.27 10.72 53.53
N GLN A 325 1.39 10.94 52.79
CA GLN A 325 2.81 11.07 53.21
C GLN A 325 3.76 9.88 53.58
N GLN A 326 4.74 9.72 52.68
CA GLN A 326 6.20 9.46 52.87
C GLN A 326 6.85 10.31 54.00
N PRO A 327 8.03 9.96 54.60
CA PRO A 327 9.31 10.03 53.84
C PRO A 327 10.55 9.18 54.26
N ALA A 328 11.49 9.13 53.30
CA ALA A 328 12.97 9.15 53.40
C ALA A 328 13.78 8.13 54.23
N ALA A 329 14.70 7.42 53.55
CA ALA A 329 16.16 7.66 53.69
C ALA A 329 17.01 6.89 52.64
N GLN A 330 18.05 7.53 52.11
CA GLN A 330 19.24 6.95 51.45
C GLN A 330 20.47 7.27 52.35
N PRO A 331 21.77 7.10 51.98
CA PRO A 331 22.42 6.34 50.89
C PRO A 331 23.65 5.49 51.35
N ALA A 332 24.26 4.71 50.44
CA ALA A 332 25.69 4.31 50.50
C ALA A 332 26.21 3.90 49.10
N ALA A 333 27.51 4.05 48.82
CA ALA A 333 28.10 4.01 47.47
C ALA A 333 29.14 2.88 47.22
N GLN A 334 29.55 2.72 45.95
CA GLN A 334 30.53 1.76 45.40
C GLN A 334 32.00 2.11 45.77
N PRO A 335 32.98 1.20 45.56
CA PRO A 335 33.66 1.01 44.24
C PRO A 335 33.85 -0.51 43.90
N ALA A 336 34.63 -1.02 42.92
CA ALA A 336 35.64 -0.48 41.98
C ALA A 336 35.77 -1.33 40.67
N GLN A 337 36.71 -0.95 39.79
CA GLN A 337 37.32 -1.73 38.68
C GLN A 337 38.77 -2.17 39.08
N PRO A 338 39.65 -2.89 38.31
CA PRO A 338 39.72 -3.19 36.84
C PRO A 338 40.16 -4.68 36.57
N PRO A 339 40.85 -5.13 35.48
CA PRO A 339 41.32 -4.51 34.20
C PRO A 339 40.98 -5.31 32.91
N ALA A 340 41.61 -4.95 31.77
CA ALA A 340 41.23 -5.36 30.41
C ALA A 340 42.36 -5.96 29.53
N ALA A 341 41.94 -6.72 28.51
CA ALA A 341 42.63 -7.06 27.24
C ALA A 341 43.89 -7.99 27.33
N PRO A 342 44.26 -8.77 26.28
CA PRO A 342 44.37 -8.36 24.87
C PRO A 342 43.64 -9.23 23.82
N ALA A 343 43.74 -8.81 22.56
CA ALA A 343 43.00 -9.30 21.39
C ALA A 343 43.49 -10.62 20.77
N ALA A 344 42.56 -11.36 20.14
CA ALA A 344 42.84 -12.30 19.05
C ALA A 344 41.58 -12.54 18.18
N ALA A 345 41.77 -12.54 16.85
CA ALA A 345 40.89 -13.08 15.80
C ALA A 345 39.36 -12.78 15.87
N ALA A 346 38.92 -11.74 15.16
CA ALA A 346 37.55 -11.71 14.63
C ALA A 346 37.39 -12.80 13.55
N GLN A 347 36.30 -13.55 13.59
CA GLN A 347 35.85 -14.41 12.51
C GLN A 347 34.63 -13.75 11.86
N ASP A 348 34.70 -13.52 10.55
CA ASP A 348 33.60 -12.93 9.80
C ASP A 348 32.42 -13.91 9.73
N VAL A 349 31.30 -13.55 10.37
CA VAL A 349 30.02 -14.23 10.20
C VAL A 349 29.24 -13.50 9.12
N GLU A 350 29.24 -14.06 7.92
CA GLU A 350 28.49 -13.53 6.78
C GLU A 350 26.98 -13.52 7.09
N ILE A 351 26.40 -12.32 7.18
CA ILE A 351 24.94 -12.15 7.24
C ILE A 351 24.42 -12.22 5.79
N PRO A 352 23.63 -13.24 5.40
CA PRO A 352 23.16 -13.36 4.02
C PRO A 352 22.13 -12.28 3.70
N GLY A 353 22.55 -11.23 2.98
CA GLY A 353 21.66 -10.14 2.55
C GLY A 353 22.34 -8.79 2.28
N ALA A 354 23.57 -8.57 2.73
CA ALA A 354 24.26 -7.28 2.60
C ALA A 354 25.14 -7.16 1.34
N ILE A 355 24.51 -7.02 0.17
CA ILE A 355 25.14 -6.50 -1.05
C ILE A 355 24.51 -5.10 -1.26
N PHE A 356 25.19 -3.96 -1.13
CA PHE A 356 26.62 -3.64 -1.25
C PHE A 356 27.02 -2.56 -0.24
N SER A 357 28.22 -2.64 0.36
CA SER A 357 28.92 -1.45 0.88
C SER A 357 30.44 -1.62 0.88
N TYR A 358 31.07 -1.41 -0.29
CA TYR A 358 32.50 -1.11 -0.35
C TYR A 358 32.71 0.41 -0.20
N PRO A 359 33.72 0.87 0.56
CA PRO A 359 34.05 2.28 0.62
C PRO A 359 34.62 2.73 -0.72
N ILE A 360 34.01 3.75 -1.34
CA ILE A 360 34.51 4.35 -2.58
C ILE A 360 35.78 5.14 -2.26
N LEU A 361 36.94 4.56 -2.60
CA LEU A 361 38.21 5.28 -2.61
C LEU A 361 38.14 6.42 -3.64
N ARG A 362 38.05 7.66 -3.17
CA ARG A 362 38.12 8.85 -4.04
C ARG A 362 39.57 9.04 -4.50
N GLN A 363 39.75 9.24 -5.80
CA GLN A 363 41.02 9.77 -6.33
C GLN A 363 41.16 11.24 -5.91
N GLU A 364 42.36 11.63 -5.50
CA GLU A 364 42.69 13.01 -5.16
C GLU A 364 42.64 13.90 -6.42
N GLY A 365 41.91 15.02 -6.37
CA GLY A 365 42.03 16.08 -7.39
C GLY A 365 40.78 16.49 -8.19
N ALA A 366 39.59 15.95 -7.92
CA ALA A 366 38.35 16.42 -8.58
C ALA A 366 37.71 17.62 -7.81
N PRO A 367 37.37 18.75 -8.49
CA PRO A 367 36.78 19.92 -7.84
C PRO A 367 35.33 19.68 -7.41
N ILE A 368 34.95 20.25 -6.27
CA ILE A 368 33.59 20.21 -5.72
C ILE A 368 32.76 21.28 -6.43
N LEU A 369 31.65 20.89 -7.04
CA LEU A 369 30.56 21.78 -7.45
C LEU A 369 29.49 21.72 -6.37
N ASP A 370 29.46 22.75 -5.52
CA ASP A 370 28.33 22.99 -4.63
C ASP A 370 27.17 23.57 -5.47
N GLU A 371 26.18 22.73 -5.79
CA GLU A 371 24.88 23.22 -6.27
C GLU A 371 23.88 23.30 -5.12
N ASP A 372 23.29 24.49 -4.93
CA ASP A 372 22.27 24.73 -3.92
C ASP A 372 21.00 23.89 -4.18
N PRO A 373 20.37 23.30 -3.14
CA PRO A 373 19.18 22.48 -3.31
C PRO A 373 17.95 23.30 -3.75
N PRO A 374 17.11 22.79 -4.65
CA PRO A 374 15.97 23.53 -5.18
C PRO A 374 14.88 23.78 -4.12
N LEU A 375 14.33 25.00 -4.14
CA LEU A 375 13.27 25.47 -3.23
C LEU A 375 11.99 24.61 -3.33
N ARG A 376 11.50 24.15 -2.16
CA ARG A 376 10.21 23.44 -2.02
C ARG A 376 9.02 24.35 -2.36
N GLY A 377 8.31 24.04 -3.43
CA GLY A 377 6.93 24.50 -3.66
C GLY A 377 5.89 23.66 -2.90
N PRO A 378 4.68 24.18 -2.62
CA PRO A 378 3.67 23.48 -1.84
C PRO A 378 2.88 22.49 -2.70
N HIS A 379 3.21 21.20 -2.57
CA HIS A 379 2.37 20.11 -3.06
C HIS A 379 1.82 19.30 -1.88
N ALA A 380 0.62 19.67 -1.44
CA ALA A 380 -0.20 18.81 -0.59
C ALA A 380 -0.91 17.78 -1.49
N PRO A 381 -0.77 16.46 -1.25
CA PRO A 381 -1.54 15.45 -1.98
C PRO A 381 -2.99 15.45 -1.48
N LEU A 382 -3.94 15.66 -2.39
CA LEU A 382 -5.36 15.44 -2.12
C LEU A 382 -5.69 13.95 -2.27
N LEU A 383 -6.25 13.35 -1.22
CA LEU A 383 -6.83 12.01 -1.29
C LEU A 383 -8.17 12.06 -2.06
N PRO A 384 -8.52 11.04 -2.86
CA PRO A 384 -9.88 10.90 -3.40
C PRO A 384 -10.89 10.69 -2.27
N ASP A 385 -12.03 11.36 -2.36
CA ASP A 385 -13.13 11.25 -1.40
C ASP A 385 -13.95 9.99 -1.72
N LEU A 386 -14.08 9.07 -0.75
CA LEU A 386 -14.71 7.74 -0.96
C LEU A 386 -16.19 7.69 -0.57
N ASN A 387 -16.79 8.82 -0.18
CA ASN A 387 -18.19 8.90 0.26
C ASN A 387 -19.15 9.44 -0.83
N ALA A 388 -18.96 9.00 -2.08
CA ALA A 388 -19.85 9.35 -3.19
C ALA A 388 -20.81 8.18 -3.53
N GLY A 389 -21.91 8.11 -2.77
CA GLY A 389 -23.21 7.53 -3.13
C GLY A 389 -23.25 6.18 -3.85
N GLU A 390 -23.66 5.14 -3.11
CA GLU A 390 -24.29 3.95 -3.69
C GLU A 390 -25.63 4.36 -4.34
N GLU A 391 -25.80 4.11 -5.64
CA GLU A 391 -27.11 3.89 -6.25
C GLU A 391 -27.02 2.59 -7.07
N GLU A 392 -27.76 1.59 -6.63
CA GLU A 392 -27.97 0.33 -7.35
C GLU A 392 -28.90 0.60 -8.55
N ASP A 393 -28.52 0.10 -9.72
CA ASP A 393 -29.47 -0.22 -10.79
C ASP A 393 -28.95 -1.49 -11.49
N ASP A 394 -29.71 -2.57 -11.32
CA ASP A 394 -29.43 -3.89 -11.88
C ASP A 394 -29.78 -3.97 -13.39
N ASP A 395 -29.49 -5.13 -13.97
CA ASP A 395 -29.94 -5.61 -15.28
C ASP A 395 -29.29 -5.08 -16.58
N ALA A 396 -28.40 -5.95 -17.07
CA ALA A 396 -28.42 -6.53 -18.41
C ALA A 396 -27.72 -5.84 -19.62
N ALA A 397 -27.17 -6.73 -20.46
CA ALA A 397 -26.58 -6.53 -21.78
C ALA A 397 -25.22 -5.79 -21.87
N GLY A 398 -24.21 -6.51 -22.35
CA GLY A 398 -22.87 -5.96 -22.58
C GLY A 398 -22.84 -4.93 -23.72
N GLY A 399 -22.39 -3.72 -23.39
CA GLY A 399 -22.09 -2.66 -24.34
C GLY A 399 -21.01 -1.74 -23.78
N ILE A 400 -19.90 -1.60 -24.50
CA ILE A 400 -18.81 -0.70 -24.09
C ILE A 400 -19.31 0.75 -24.17
N ARG A 401 -19.57 1.39 -23.03
CA ARG A 401 -19.88 2.82 -22.96
C ARG A 401 -18.63 3.62 -23.31
N ILE A 402 -18.56 4.10 -24.56
CA ILE A 402 -17.56 5.09 -24.98
C ILE A 402 -17.87 6.40 -24.26
N LEU A 403 -17.00 6.79 -23.32
CA LEU A 403 -17.03 8.12 -22.72
C LEU A 403 -16.73 9.17 -23.81
N PRO A 404 -17.53 10.24 -23.95
CA PRO A 404 -17.22 11.31 -24.89
C PRO A 404 -15.95 12.05 -24.45
N GLU A 405 -14.99 12.24 -25.37
CA GLU A 405 -13.75 12.95 -25.07
C GLU A 405 -14.01 14.38 -24.55
N PRO A 406 -13.31 14.83 -23.49
CA PRO A 406 -13.39 16.21 -23.06
C PRO A 406 -12.79 17.13 -24.13
N ALA A 407 -13.56 18.13 -24.57
CA ALA A 407 -13.17 19.01 -25.67
C ALA A 407 -11.79 19.67 -25.44
N PRO A 408 -10.92 19.75 -26.48
CA PRO A 408 -9.55 20.23 -26.32
C PRO A 408 -9.53 21.71 -25.91
N ARG A 409 -8.91 21.98 -24.75
CA ARG A 409 -8.77 23.34 -24.20
C ARG A 409 -8.06 24.26 -25.22
N PRO A 410 -8.51 25.52 -25.39
CA PRO A 410 -7.96 26.41 -26.41
C PRO A 410 -6.53 26.85 -26.08
N ASP A 411 -5.54 26.26 -26.73
CA ASP A 411 -4.13 26.65 -26.61
C ASP A 411 -3.88 28.04 -27.25
N PRO A 412 -3.45 29.06 -26.46
CA PRO A 412 -3.23 30.43 -26.96
C PRO A 412 -2.10 30.54 -28.00
N ARG A 413 -1.29 29.49 -28.20
CA ARG A 413 -0.23 29.45 -29.23
C ARG A 413 -0.76 29.03 -30.61
N ARG A 414 -1.88 28.31 -30.66
CA ARG A 414 -2.53 27.82 -31.89
C ARG A 414 -2.81 28.90 -32.96
N PRO A 415 -3.36 30.10 -32.65
CA PRO A 415 -3.58 31.13 -33.68
C PRO A 415 -2.27 31.66 -34.30
N LYS A 416 -1.18 31.76 -33.53
CA LYS A 416 0.13 32.19 -34.04
C LYS A 416 0.73 31.14 -34.98
N ALA A 417 0.63 29.86 -34.63
CA ALA A 417 1.08 28.75 -35.49
C ALA A 417 0.28 28.70 -36.82
N VAL A 418 -1.04 28.86 -36.76
CA VAL A 418 -1.90 28.91 -37.96
C VAL A 418 -1.59 30.12 -38.84
N ALA A 419 -1.29 31.29 -38.26
CA ALA A 419 -0.87 32.47 -39.00
C ALA A 419 0.48 32.24 -39.72
N ALA A 420 1.45 31.64 -39.02
CA ALA A 420 2.76 31.29 -39.60
C ALA A 420 2.63 30.30 -40.77
N LEU A 421 1.81 29.24 -40.63
CA LEU A 421 1.52 28.30 -41.71
C LEU A 421 0.84 28.96 -42.92
N LYS A 422 -0.13 29.87 -42.69
CA LYS A 422 -0.76 30.65 -43.77
C LYS A 422 0.21 31.63 -44.46
N ALA A 423 1.25 32.11 -43.77
CA ALA A 423 2.30 32.94 -44.36
C ALA A 423 3.28 32.09 -45.19
N LEU A 424 3.70 30.93 -44.68
CA LEU A 424 4.54 29.96 -45.40
C LEU A 424 3.86 29.46 -46.69
N ARG A 425 2.58 29.07 -46.62
CA ARG A 425 1.81 28.64 -47.80
C ARG A 425 1.72 29.73 -48.87
N ARG A 426 1.55 31.01 -48.48
CA ARG A 426 1.56 32.15 -49.41
C ARG A 426 2.93 32.42 -50.03
N LYS A 427 4.03 32.23 -49.29
CA LYS A 427 5.38 32.33 -49.85
C LYS A 427 5.66 31.22 -50.87
N LEU A 428 5.23 29.98 -50.58
CA LEU A 428 5.36 28.85 -51.51
C LEU A 428 4.51 29.03 -52.78
N SER A 429 3.24 29.45 -52.67
CA SER A 429 2.42 29.73 -53.85
C SER A 429 2.89 30.95 -54.65
N GLY A 430 3.44 31.97 -53.98
CA GLY A 430 4.02 33.15 -54.63
C GLY A 430 5.33 32.87 -55.37
N ALA A 431 6.05 31.81 -55.01
CA ALA A 431 7.25 31.38 -55.72
C ALA A 431 6.92 30.76 -57.09
N GLN A 432 5.82 30.00 -57.19
CA GLN A 432 5.40 29.32 -58.43
C GLN A 432 5.03 30.29 -59.57
N TYR A 433 4.59 31.51 -59.25
CA TYR A 433 4.25 32.53 -60.25
C TYR A 433 5.44 33.38 -60.72
N ARG A 434 6.62 33.29 -60.09
CA ARG A 434 7.82 34.07 -60.50
C ARG A 434 8.77 33.34 -61.43
N THR A 435 8.55 32.05 -61.67
CA THR A 435 9.37 31.21 -62.57
C THR A 435 8.77 31.00 -63.95
N GLY A 436 7.58 31.56 -64.24
CA GLY A 436 6.89 31.39 -65.51
C GLY A 436 7.16 32.45 -66.58
N ASP A 437 7.81 33.57 -66.24
CA ASP A 437 7.88 34.79 -67.06
C ASP A 437 9.27 35.04 -67.67
N ARG A 438 10.04 33.96 -67.89
CA ARG A 438 11.33 33.96 -68.63
C ARG A 438 11.53 32.65 -69.39
N LEU A 439 10.77 32.48 -70.48
CA LEU A 439 11.10 31.62 -71.62
C LEU A 439 10.63 32.33 -72.90
#